data_AF-A0A9X5SAG3-F1
#
_entry.id   AF-A0A9X5SAG3-F1
#
_cell.length_a   1.000
_cell.length_b   1.000
_cell.length_c   1.000
_cell.angle_alpha   90.00
_cell.angle_beta   90.00
_cell.angle_gamma   90.00
#
_symmetry.space_group_name_H-M   'P 1'
#
loop_
_entity.id
_entity.type
_entity.pdbx_description
1 polymer ?
#
loop_
_entity_poly.entity_id
_entity_poly.type
_entity_poly.pdbx_seq_one_letter_code
_entity_poly.pdbx_strand_id
1 'polypeptide(L)'
;MKLSKFVLPAIAALALAACGNLSKVSKEGTTDNPVWPDAAKTTLRHDGTQHGSWPNWDNVRQIEAGMNKDQIYELIGRPHFQEGLYGVREWDYLFNYRENGEHKTCQFKILFDKDKNARSFYWMPEGCGPKKAEPQVVREVIIREVAPAPAQTRIRQ
;
A
#
# COMPACT_ATOMS: atom_id res chain seq x y z
N MET A 1 49.16 -30.02 4.71
CA MET A 1 47.94 -29.33 5.21
C MET A 1 47.92 -27.90 4.66
N LYS A 2 47.22 -27.64 3.54
CA LYS A 2 47.11 -26.32 2.89
C LYS A 2 45.64 -25.88 2.82
N LEU A 3 44.90 -25.99 3.93
CA LEU A 3 43.48 -25.59 3.99
C LEU A 3 43.29 -24.07 4.10
N SER A 4 44.32 -23.27 4.40
CA SER A 4 44.13 -21.82 4.64
C SER A 4 43.90 -20.98 3.38
N LYS A 5 44.25 -21.49 2.19
CA LYS A 5 44.17 -20.71 0.94
C LYS A 5 42.77 -20.63 0.33
N PHE A 6 41.83 -21.45 0.81
CA PHE A 6 40.44 -21.47 0.32
C PHE A 6 39.42 -20.86 1.31
N VAL A 7 39.84 -20.54 2.55
CA VAL A 7 38.95 -19.94 3.56
C VAL A 7 38.74 -18.44 3.33
N LEU A 8 39.77 -17.72 2.84
CA LEU A 8 39.68 -16.28 2.58
C LEU A 8 38.63 -15.85 1.53
N PRO A 9 38.49 -16.50 0.34
CA PRO A 9 37.49 -16.09 -0.64
C PRO A 9 36.05 -16.43 -0.23
N ALA A 10 35.85 -17.42 0.64
CA ALA A 10 34.52 -17.80 1.12
C ALA A 10 33.90 -16.77 2.08
N ILE A 11 34.74 -16.09 2.88
CA ILE A 11 34.28 -15.03 3.81
C ILE A 11 33.92 -13.75 3.05
N ALA A 12 34.63 -13.42 1.96
CA ALA A 12 34.32 -12.25 1.12
C ALA A 12 32.99 -12.40 0.36
N ALA A 13 32.59 -13.62 -0.02
CA ALA A 13 31.31 -13.87 -0.70
C ALA A 13 30.08 -13.67 0.21
N LEU A 14 30.23 -13.81 1.54
CA LEU A 14 29.15 -13.59 2.50
C LEU A 14 28.91 -12.11 2.85
N ALA A 15 29.86 -11.22 2.52
CA ALA A 15 29.77 -9.79 2.83
C ALA A 15 28.91 -8.99 1.83
N LEU A 16 28.52 -9.58 0.70
CA LEU A 16 27.63 -8.97 -0.30
C LEU A 16 26.14 -9.20 0.02
N ALA A 17 25.78 -9.20 1.31
CA ALA A 17 24.38 -9.11 1.70
C ALA A 17 23.87 -7.72 1.31
N ALA A 18 23.33 -7.60 0.10
CA ALA A 18 22.64 -6.41 -0.36
C ALA A 18 21.50 -6.12 0.62
N CYS A 19 21.66 -5.10 1.45
CA CYS A 19 20.61 -4.59 2.32
C CYS A 19 19.40 -4.23 1.46
N GLY A 20 18.24 -4.85 1.72
CA GLY A 20 17.07 -4.74 0.84
C GLY A 20 16.32 -3.41 0.85
N ASN A 21 16.67 -2.46 1.71
CA ASN A 21 15.92 -1.21 1.81
C ASN A 21 16.64 -0.10 1.02
N LEU A 22 15.90 0.61 0.18
CA LEU A 22 16.41 1.78 -0.54
C LEU A 22 16.58 2.97 0.41
N SER A 23 15.64 3.14 1.34
CA SER A 23 15.69 4.12 2.41
C SER A 23 16.34 3.52 3.67
N LYS A 24 16.89 4.40 4.52
CA LYS A 24 17.30 4.00 5.88
C LYS A 24 16.05 3.91 6.77
N VAL A 25 15.58 2.70 7.01
CA VAL A 25 14.40 2.43 7.85
C VAL A 25 14.81 2.14 9.30
N SER A 26 14.20 2.86 10.24
CA SER A 26 14.36 2.67 11.70
C SER A 26 13.82 1.30 12.15
N LYS A 27 13.95 0.96 13.44
CA LYS A 27 13.34 -0.28 13.96
C LYS A 27 11.83 -0.15 14.11
N GLU A 28 11.35 1.07 14.26
CA GLU A 28 9.97 1.48 14.44
C GLU A 28 9.23 1.65 13.10
N GLY A 29 9.92 1.37 11.98
CA GLY A 29 9.34 1.40 10.63
C GLY A 29 9.12 2.82 10.11
N THR A 30 10.05 3.73 10.37
CA THR A 30 9.99 5.14 9.97
C THR A 30 11.28 5.58 9.28
N THR A 31 11.22 6.70 8.56
CA THR A 31 12.40 7.40 8.04
C THR A 31 12.13 8.89 7.93
N ASP A 32 13.17 9.71 8.12
CA ASP A 32 13.08 11.16 7.91
C ASP A 32 13.36 11.54 6.44
N ASN A 33 13.98 10.64 5.68
CA ASN A 33 14.43 10.89 4.31
C ASN A 33 14.05 9.71 3.41
N PRO A 34 12.78 9.60 2.99
CA PRO A 34 12.36 8.53 2.09
C PRO A 34 13.07 8.68 0.73
N VAL A 35 13.72 7.62 0.28
CA VAL A 35 14.37 7.56 -1.03
C VAL A 35 13.45 6.79 -1.97
N TRP A 36 13.18 7.36 -3.14
CA TRP A 36 12.24 6.78 -4.10
C TRP A 36 12.97 6.08 -5.25
N PRO A 37 12.53 4.88 -5.67
CA PRO A 37 13.07 4.27 -6.87
C PRO A 37 12.64 5.07 -8.10
N ASP A 38 13.46 5.00 -9.14
CA ASP A 38 13.09 5.52 -10.47
C ASP A 38 11.83 4.80 -10.97
N ALA A 39 10.75 5.55 -11.20
CA ALA A 39 9.46 5.02 -11.63
C ALA A 39 9.57 4.14 -12.88
N ALA A 40 10.49 4.42 -13.80
CA ALA A 40 10.71 3.63 -15.01
C ALA A 40 11.28 2.22 -14.73
N LYS A 41 11.83 1.98 -13.54
CA LYS A 41 12.45 0.70 -13.16
C LYS A 41 11.51 -0.31 -12.52
N THR A 42 10.23 0.04 -12.32
CA THR A 42 9.20 -0.88 -11.80
C THR A 42 9.23 -2.23 -12.50
N THR A 43 9.04 -3.34 -11.81
CA THR A 43 8.97 -4.69 -12.38
C THR A 43 7.67 -4.95 -13.12
N LEU A 44 6.64 -4.11 -12.96
CA LEU A 44 5.41 -4.13 -13.75
C LEU A 44 5.57 -3.25 -15.00
N ARG A 45 6.41 -3.71 -15.95
CA ARG A 45 6.73 -2.98 -17.19
C ARG A 45 6.98 -3.90 -18.39
N HIS A 46 6.28 -5.03 -18.49
CA HIS A 46 6.62 -6.06 -19.46
C HIS A 46 6.65 -5.52 -20.91
N ASP A 47 5.50 -5.04 -21.38
CA ASP A 47 5.29 -4.41 -22.68
C ASP A 47 4.32 -3.21 -22.56
N GLY A 48 4.28 -2.37 -23.59
CA GLY A 48 3.46 -1.16 -23.59
C GLY A 48 4.13 0.08 -23.01
N THR A 49 3.38 1.19 -22.97
CA THR A 49 3.87 2.52 -22.58
C THR A 49 3.51 2.93 -21.16
N GLN A 50 2.65 2.16 -20.49
CA GLN A 50 2.26 2.41 -19.10
C GLN A 50 2.99 1.46 -18.17
N HIS A 51 3.47 2.00 -17.05
CA HIS A 51 4.26 1.27 -16.07
C HIS A 51 3.53 1.23 -14.73
N GLY A 52 3.74 0.18 -13.94
CA GLY A 52 3.06 0.02 -12.66
C GLY A 52 1.70 -0.68 -12.81
N SER A 53 0.80 -0.47 -11.85
CA SER A 53 -0.54 -1.06 -11.84
C SER A 53 -1.62 0.01 -11.86
N TRP A 54 -2.83 -0.36 -12.27
CA TRP A 54 -4.05 0.40 -12.01
C TRP A 54 -4.68 -0.21 -10.76
N PRO A 55 -4.49 0.37 -9.56
CA PRO A 55 -4.92 -0.27 -8.33
C PRO A 55 -6.44 -0.20 -8.15
N ASN A 56 -6.97 -1.14 -7.37
CA ASN A 56 -8.26 -0.93 -6.73
C ASN A 56 -8.09 0.02 -5.54
N TRP A 57 -8.57 1.26 -5.68
CA TRP A 57 -8.43 2.28 -4.64
C TRP A 57 -9.18 1.94 -3.35
N ASP A 58 -10.22 1.11 -3.38
CA ASP A 58 -10.91 0.68 -2.16
C ASP A 58 -10.05 -0.30 -1.34
N ASN A 59 -9.24 -1.13 -2.00
CA ASN A 59 -8.25 -1.96 -1.31
C ASN A 59 -7.10 -1.11 -0.76
N VAL A 60 -6.61 -0.14 -1.53
CA VAL A 60 -5.54 0.77 -1.08
C VAL A 60 -5.97 1.55 0.17
N ARG A 61 -7.23 2.00 0.24
CA ARG A 61 -7.79 2.72 1.39
C ARG A 61 -7.91 1.88 2.66
N GLN A 62 -7.94 0.56 2.54
CA GLN A 62 -8.00 -0.34 3.70
C GLN A 62 -6.63 -0.53 4.36
N ILE A 63 -5.54 -0.17 3.70
CA ILE A 63 -4.19 -0.33 4.26
C ILE A 63 -4.01 0.61 5.45
N GLU A 64 -3.67 0.04 6.60
CA GLU A 64 -3.45 0.78 7.84
C GLU A 64 -2.21 0.29 8.60
N ALA A 65 -1.76 1.10 9.57
CA ALA A 65 -0.64 0.74 10.42
C ALA A 65 -0.98 -0.49 11.28
N GLY A 66 -0.05 -1.44 11.38
CA GLY A 66 -0.23 -2.70 12.11
C GLY A 66 -0.50 -3.90 11.20
N MET A 67 -0.92 -3.69 9.95
CA MET A 67 -1.07 -4.79 9.00
C MET A 67 0.27 -5.48 8.72
N ASN A 68 0.24 -6.81 8.65
CA ASN A 68 1.39 -7.58 8.23
C ASN A 68 1.52 -7.58 6.69
N LYS A 69 2.64 -8.11 6.21
CA LYS A 69 2.97 -8.16 4.77
C LYS A 69 1.96 -8.95 3.94
N ASP A 70 1.45 -10.07 4.44
CA ASP A 70 0.54 -10.93 3.69
C ASP A 70 -0.85 -10.27 3.55
N GLN A 71 -1.33 -9.58 4.58
CA GLN A 71 -2.57 -8.80 4.50
C GLN A 71 -2.50 -7.71 3.42
N ILE A 72 -1.36 -7.00 3.34
CA ILE A 72 -1.14 -5.98 2.30
C ILE A 72 -0.99 -6.63 0.92
N TYR A 73 -0.34 -7.79 0.86
CA TYR A 73 -0.21 -8.58 -0.37
C TYR A 73 -1.58 -8.96 -0.94
N GLU A 74 -2.53 -9.38 -0.10
CA GLU A 74 -3.90 -9.69 -0.52
C GLU A 74 -4.65 -8.44 -1.03
N LEU A 75 -4.34 -7.25 -0.49
CA LEU A 75 -5.00 -6.00 -0.90
C LEU A 75 -4.48 -5.45 -2.23
N ILE A 76 -3.16 -5.36 -2.39
CA ILE A 76 -2.52 -4.61 -3.49
C ILE A 76 -1.40 -5.39 -4.21
N GLY A 77 -1.23 -6.67 -3.88
CA GLY A 77 -0.24 -7.54 -4.49
C GLY A 77 1.20 -7.26 -4.05
N ARG A 78 2.12 -7.87 -4.79
CA ARG A 78 3.57 -7.75 -4.55
C ARG A 78 4.07 -6.31 -4.77
N PRO A 79 5.15 -5.87 -4.08
CA PRO A 79 5.80 -4.60 -4.38
C PRO A 79 6.26 -4.54 -5.84
N HIS A 80 6.27 -3.33 -6.38
CA HIS A 80 6.58 -3.11 -7.78
C HIS A 80 8.09 -3.01 -8.03
N PHE A 81 8.93 -2.80 -7.02
CA PHE A 81 10.38 -2.63 -7.19
C PHE A 81 11.17 -3.76 -6.55
N GLN A 82 12.44 -3.92 -6.97
CA GLN A 82 13.35 -4.89 -6.38
C GLN A 82 13.93 -4.31 -5.08
N GLU A 83 13.60 -4.93 -3.96
CA GLU A 83 13.96 -4.43 -2.63
C GLU A 83 14.84 -5.44 -1.88
N GLY A 84 15.74 -6.07 -2.63
CA GLY A 84 16.68 -7.06 -2.10
C GLY A 84 16.04 -8.37 -1.62
N LEU A 85 16.89 -9.22 -1.03
CA LEU A 85 16.56 -10.61 -0.72
C LEU A 85 16.32 -10.87 0.77
N TYR A 86 16.88 -10.04 1.65
CA TYR A 86 16.85 -10.26 3.11
C TYR A 86 16.49 -8.97 3.85
N GLY A 87 15.72 -9.12 4.94
CA GLY A 87 15.49 -8.02 5.89
C GLY A 87 14.63 -6.87 5.35
N VAL A 88 13.90 -7.06 4.25
CA VAL A 88 13.08 -6.03 3.59
C VAL A 88 12.05 -5.45 4.55
N ARG A 89 12.07 -4.13 4.72
CA ARG A 89 11.21 -3.29 5.58
C ARG A 89 10.73 -2.04 4.86
N GLU A 90 10.93 -2.00 3.56
CA GLU A 90 10.33 -1.06 2.63
C GLU A 90 9.40 -1.88 1.73
N TRP A 91 8.43 -1.25 1.08
CA TRP A 91 7.73 -1.73 -0.11
C TRP A 91 7.33 -0.51 -0.93
N ASP A 92 7.68 -0.52 -2.21
CA ASP A 92 7.43 0.54 -3.17
C ASP A 92 6.49 0.07 -4.27
N TYR A 93 5.53 0.94 -4.58
CA TYR A 93 4.54 0.74 -5.62
C TYR A 93 4.52 1.93 -6.57
N LEU A 94 4.10 1.67 -7.80
CA LEU A 94 3.82 2.68 -8.82
C LEU A 94 2.39 2.46 -9.29
N PHE A 95 1.51 3.37 -8.93
CA PHE A 95 0.09 3.33 -9.25
C PHE A 95 -0.26 4.34 -10.32
N ASN A 96 -1.07 3.91 -11.27
CA ASN A 96 -1.66 4.76 -12.29
C ASN A 96 -3.01 5.28 -11.81
N TYR A 97 -3.31 6.54 -12.12
CA TYR A 97 -4.61 7.14 -11.84
C TYR A 97 -4.98 8.16 -12.92
N ARG A 98 -6.21 8.67 -12.84
CA ARG A 98 -6.66 9.79 -13.65
C ARG A 98 -7.02 10.96 -12.77
N GLU A 99 -6.60 12.15 -13.19
CA GLU A 99 -7.03 13.42 -12.62
C GLU A 99 -7.44 14.33 -13.77
N ASN A 100 -8.68 14.84 -13.74
CA ASN A 100 -9.24 15.66 -14.82
C ASN A 100 -9.15 15.00 -16.21
N GLY A 101 -9.25 13.67 -16.28
CA GLY A 101 -9.13 12.89 -17.51
C GLY A 101 -7.70 12.54 -17.92
N GLU A 102 -6.69 13.20 -17.35
CA GLU A 102 -5.28 12.98 -17.66
C GLU A 102 -4.72 11.78 -16.90
N HIS A 103 -3.90 10.97 -17.57
CA HIS A 103 -3.18 9.86 -16.95
C HIS A 103 -1.99 10.39 -16.15
N LYS A 104 -1.92 10.01 -14.88
CA LYS A 104 -0.83 10.32 -13.96
C LYS A 104 -0.35 9.08 -13.22
N THR A 105 0.83 9.17 -12.64
CA THR A 105 1.40 8.13 -11.78
C THR A 105 1.65 8.64 -10.37
N CYS A 106 1.59 7.72 -9.41
CA CYS A 106 1.70 7.97 -7.99
C CYS A 106 2.55 6.85 -7.37
N GLN A 107 3.69 7.21 -6.80
CA GLN A 107 4.50 6.27 -6.04
C GLN A 107 3.97 6.19 -4.60
N PHE A 108 3.84 4.96 -4.12
CA PHE A 108 3.37 4.66 -2.77
C PHE A 108 4.42 3.81 -2.07
N LYS A 109 4.86 4.26 -0.89
CA LYS A 109 5.87 3.58 -0.09
C LYS A 109 5.30 3.19 1.26
N ILE A 110 5.52 1.94 1.64
CA ILE A 110 5.17 1.37 2.94
C ILE A 110 6.47 1.04 3.66
N LEU A 111 6.64 1.53 4.89
CA LEU A 111 7.73 1.07 5.75
C LEU A 111 7.20 0.18 6.85
N PHE A 112 7.98 -0.85 7.15
CA PHE A 112 7.67 -1.86 8.15
C PHE A 112 8.63 -1.77 9.33
N ASP A 113 8.13 -2.04 10.54
CA ASP A 113 8.97 -2.19 11.72
C ASP A 113 9.85 -3.45 11.67
N LYS A 114 10.63 -3.66 12.73
CA LYS A 114 11.46 -4.87 12.91
C LYS A 114 10.63 -6.16 12.89
N ASP A 115 9.36 -6.12 13.27
CA ASP A 115 8.44 -7.25 13.37
C ASP A 115 7.58 -7.42 12.11
N LYS A 116 7.84 -6.62 11.07
CA LYS A 116 7.19 -6.64 9.75
C LYS A 116 5.74 -6.17 9.75
N ASN A 117 5.34 -5.34 10.71
CA ASN A 117 4.07 -4.63 10.66
C ASN A 117 4.27 -3.30 9.92
N ALA A 118 3.31 -2.92 9.08
CA ALA A 118 3.32 -1.63 8.39
C ALA A 118 3.17 -0.49 9.40
N ARG A 119 3.93 0.60 9.22
CA ARG A 119 3.99 1.70 10.21
C ARG A 119 3.80 3.07 9.57
N SER A 120 4.58 3.38 8.54
CA SER A 120 4.53 4.68 7.87
C SER A 120 4.29 4.52 6.38
N PHE A 121 3.57 5.49 5.83
CA PHE A 121 3.05 5.48 4.48
C PHE A 121 3.38 6.81 3.82
N TYR A 122 4.00 6.76 2.65
CA TYR A 122 4.40 7.95 1.90
C TYR A 122 3.82 7.91 0.49
N TRP A 123 3.56 9.09 -0.06
CA TRP A 123 2.99 9.29 -1.38
C TRP A 123 3.84 10.30 -2.15
N MET A 124 4.15 10.00 -3.41
CA MET A 124 4.88 10.92 -4.28
C MET A 124 4.27 10.94 -5.69
N PRO A 125 3.92 12.12 -6.25
CA PRO A 125 3.95 13.43 -5.61
C PRO A 125 2.99 13.51 -4.41
N GLU A 126 3.23 14.46 -3.51
CA GLU A 126 2.38 14.63 -2.32
C GLU A 126 0.91 14.82 -2.73
N GLY A 127 0.01 14.11 -2.05
CA GLY A 127 -1.44 14.20 -2.30
C GLY A 127 -1.97 13.35 -3.47
N CYS A 128 -1.14 12.57 -4.17
CA CYS A 128 -1.63 11.68 -5.24
C CYS A 128 -2.33 10.40 -4.74
N GLY A 129 -2.19 10.08 -3.45
CA GLY A 129 -2.84 8.94 -2.82
C GLY A 129 -4.36 9.09 -2.66
N PRO A 130 -5.05 8.08 -2.10
CA PRO A 130 -6.48 8.18 -1.89
C PRO A 130 -6.78 9.31 -0.91
N LYS A 131 -7.67 10.21 -1.32
CA LYS A 131 -8.21 11.24 -0.43
C LYS A 131 -9.02 10.53 0.66
N LYS A 132 -8.93 11.04 1.90
CA LYS A 132 -9.78 10.59 3.00
C LYS A 132 -11.24 10.64 2.53
N ALA A 133 -11.99 9.58 2.77
CA ALA A 133 -13.42 9.58 2.45
C ALA A 133 -14.06 10.76 3.21
N GLU A 134 -14.76 11.63 2.49
CA GLU A 134 -15.67 12.57 3.14
C GLU A 134 -16.72 11.75 3.91
N PRO A 135 -17.04 12.12 5.16
CA PRO A 135 -18.07 11.43 5.91
C PRO A 135 -19.35 11.44 5.06
N GLN A 136 -19.82 10.24 4.68
CA GLN A 136 -21.10 10.14 4.01
C GLN A 136 -22.14 10.69 4.99
N VAL A 137 -22.73 11.83 4.66
CA VAL A 137 -23.87 12.37 5.40
C VAL A 137 -24.98 11.35 5.24
N VAL A 138 -25.13 10.48 6.24
CA VAL A 138 -26.23 9.51 6.31
C VAL A 138 -27.49 10.35 6.36
N ARG A 139 -28.16 10.49 5.21
CA ARG A 139 -29.51 11.06 5.18
C ARG A 139 -30.39 10.05 5.90
N GLU A 140 -30.62 10.30 7.18
CA GLU A 140 -31.55 9.54 7.99
C GLU A 140 -32.92 9.58 7.28
N VAL A 141 -33.30 8.45 6.68
CA VAL A 141 -34.62 8.30 6.06
C VAL A 141 -35.61 8.23 7.21
N ILE A 142 -36.20 9.36 7.56
CA ILE A 142 -37.32 9.43 8.50
C ILE A 142 -38.47 8.66 7.83
N ILE A 143 -38.64 7.39 8.21
CA ILE A 143 -39.83 6.62 7.87
C ILE A 143 -40.99 7.33 8.57
N ARG A 144 -41.78 8.09 7.81
CA ARG A 144 -43.08 8.56 8.28
C ARG A 144 -43.93 7.32 8.51
N GLU A 145 -44.08 6.95 9.77
CA GLU A 145 -45.04 5.95 10.21
C GLU A 145 -46.43 6.36 9.71
N VAL A 146 -46.97 5.58 8.77
CA VAL A 146 -48.31 5.80 8.23
C VAL A 146 -49.29 5.41 9.34
N ALA A 147 -49.93 6.42 9.95
CA ALA A 147 -50.96 6.20 10.94
C ALA A 147 -52.08 5.30 10.34
N PRO A 148 -52.53 4.25 11.05
CA PRO A 148 -53.62 3.40 10.56
C PRO A 148 -54.92 4.21 10.50
N ALA A 149 -55.66 4.04 9.40
CA ALA A 149 -56.95 4.70 9.19
C ALA A 149 -57.96 4.30 10.29
N PRO A 150 -58.82 5.23 10.75
CA PRO A 150 -59.78 4.93 11.80
C PRO A 150 -60.82 3.91 11.33
N ALA A 151 -61.09 2.92 12.18
CA ALA A 151 -62.11 1.91 11.94
C ALA A 151 -63.50 2.56 11.83
N GLN A 152 -64.19 2.32 10.71
CA GLN A 152 -65.57 2.75 10.54
C GLN A 152 -66.49 1.90 11.44
N THR A 153 -67.08 2.54 12.44
CA THR A 153 -68.11 1.95 13.29
C THR A 153 -69.34 1.65 12.44
N ARG A 154 -69.61 0.36 12.19
CA ARG A 154 -70.81 -0.10 11.51
C ARG A 154 -72.00 0.08 12.46
N ILE A 155 -72.82 1.11 12.24
CA ILE A 155 -74.09 1.28 12.93
C ILE A 155 -75.02 0.17 12.45
N ARG A 156 -75.41 -0.74 13.35
CA ARG A 156 -76.46 -1.73 13.11
C ARG A 156 -77.82 -1.03 13.17
N GLN A 157 -78.56 -1.08 12.08
CA GLN A 157 -80.02 -0.94 12.07
C GLN A 157 -80.66 -2.31 12.16
#